data_AF-A0A2M9EST6-F1
#
_entry.id   AF-A0A2M9EST6-F1
#
_cell.length_a   1.000
_cell.length_b   1.000
_cell.length_c   1.000
_cell.angle_alpha   90.00
_cell.angle_beta   90.00
_cell.angle_gamma   90.00
#
_symmetry.space_group_name_H-M   'P 1'
#
loop_
_entity.id
_entity.type
_entity.pdbx_description
1 polymer ?
#
loop_
_entity_poly.entity_id
_entity_poly.type
_entity_poly.pdbx_seq_one_letter_code
_entity_poly.pdbx_strand_id
1 'polypeptide(L)'
;MQQIFPAKGETAPRLQFPGFLNVGRWEFTPLNKLARRCTQRNRNGEITRVLTNSAEYGVVDQRDYFDKDIATQGNLENYYIVEKGDYVYNPRISATAPVGPISKNNVATGVMSPLYSVFRFFDDRNDFYAHYFKTTGWHQYMCQASSTGARHDRMAITNNDFMAMPLPVSTSEEQQKIADCLTSLDDRITSQTQKIESLKTHKKGLMQQLFPTMGEV
;
A
#
# COMPACT_ATOMS: atom_id res chain seq x y z
N MET A 1 12.48 -7.71 -5.59
CA MET A 1 11.06 -8.12 -5.49
C MET A 1 10.42 -8.48 -6.83
N GLN A 2 10.76 -7.86 -7.97
CA GLN A 2 10.01 -8.14 -9.22
C GLN A 2 10.10 -9.58 -9.77
N GLN A 3 11.13 -10.36 -9.44
CA GLN A 3 11.31 -11.70 -10.03
C GLN A 3 10.48 -12.82 -9.36
N ILE A 4 9.92 -12.57 -8.17
CA ILE A 4 9.04 -13.50 -7.43
C ILE A 4 7.55 -13.27 -7.73
N PHE A 5 7.25 -12.34 -8.65
CA PHE A 5 5.94 -12.20 -9.29
C PHE A 5 6.13 -12.38 -10.81
N PRO A 6 5.11 -12.83 -11.57
CA PRO A 6 5.20 -12.95 -13.01
C PRO A 6 5.56 -11.62 -13.66
N ALA A 7 6.56 -11.64 -14.52
CA ALA A 7 6.87 -10.49 -15.36
C ALA A 7 5.83 -10.35 -16.48
N LYS A 8 5.94 -9.27 -17.25
CA LYS A 8 5.04 -9.02 -18.39
C LYS A 8 5.05 -10.21 -19.36
N GLY A 9 3.86 -10.73 -19.66
CA GLY A 9 3.65 -11.84 -20.58
C GLY A 9 4.02 -13.22 -20.00
N GLU A 10 4.48 -13.26 -18.75
CA GLU A 10 4.77 -14.49 -18.04
C GLU A 10 3.58 -14.88 -17.16
N THR A 11 3.42 -16.18 -16.96
CA THR A 11 2.36 -16.78 -16.13
C THR A 11 2.96 -17.53 -14.94
N ALA A 12 4.24 -17.35 -14.67
CA ALA A 12 4.92 -17.88 -13.49
C ALA A 12 6.04 -16.90 -13.12
N PRO A 13 6.38 -16.76 -11.84
CA PRO A 13 7.52 -15.96 -11.45
C PRO A 13 8.83 -16.66 -11.86
N ARG A 14 9.85 -15.85 -12.17
CA ARG A 14 11.19 -16.34 -12.55
C ARG A 14 11.93 -16.98 -11.38
N LEU A 15 11.61 -16.54 -10.16
CA LEU A 15 12.08 -17.13 -8.92
C LEU A 15 10.89 -17.72 -8.16
N GLN A 16 10.94 -19.02 -7.92
CA GLN A 16 9.96 -19.79 -7.16
C GLN A 16 10.64 -20.47 -5.99
N PHE A 17 9.92 -20.70 -4.89
CA PHE A 17 10.46 -21.57 -3.85
C PHE A 17 10.56 -23.01 -4.37
N PRO A 18 11.55 -23.80 -3.92
CA PRO A 18 11.76 -25.16 -4.41
C PRO A 18 10.50 -26.04 -4.39
N GLY A 19 9.63 -25.86 -3.38
CA GLY A 19 8.36 -26.60 -3.25
C GLY A 19 7.28 -26.24 -4.27
N PHE A 20 7.45 -25.17 -5.06
CA PHE A 20 6.46 -24.69 -6.04
C PHE A 20 6.93 -24.76 -7.50
N LEU A 21 8.17 -25.21 -7.76
CA LEU A 21 8.76 -25.25 -9.12
C LEU A 21 7.94 -26.02 -10.17
N ASN A 22 7.09 -26.96 -9.73
CA ASN A 22 6.24 -27.79 -10.59
C ASN A 22 4.74 -27.53 -10.38
N VAL A 23 4.39 -26.55 -9.55
CA VAL A 23 3.01 -26.11 -9.40
C VAL A 23 2.70 -25.24 -10.62
N GLY A 24 1.54 -25.47 -11.25
CA GLY A 24 1.21 -24.93 -12.56
C GLY A 24 1.30 -23.41 -12.69
N ARG A 25 1.06 -22.93 -13.91
CA ARG A 25 1.04 -21.49 -14.22
C ARG A 25 0.02 -20.76 -13.33
N TRP A 26 0.41 -19.61 -12.83
CA TRP A 26 -0.48 -18.65 -12.19
C TRP A 26 -1.55 -18.20 -13.18
N GLU A 27 -2.77 -18.13 -12.69
CA GLU A 27 -3.90 -17.59 -13.43
C GLU A 27 -4.05 -16.09 -13.15
N PHE A 28 -4.82 -15.42 -14.00
CA PHE A 28 -5.16 -14.01 -13.78
C PHE A 28 -6.66 -13.88 -13.62
N THR A 29 -7.07 -13.40 -12.45
CA THR A 29 -8.49 -13.25 -12.10
C THR A 29 -8.81 -11.77 -11.90
N PRO A 30 -9.91 -11.25 -12.47
CA PRO A 30 -10.33 -9.87 -12.24
C PRO A 30 -10.55 -9.56 -10.76
N LEU A 31 -10.14 -8.37 -10.31
CA LEU A 31 -10.24 -7.93 -8.91
C LEU A 31 -11.66 -8.07 -8.36
N ASN A 32 -12.71 -7.81 -9.14
CA ASN A 32 -14.11 -7.95 -8.73
C ASN A 32 -14.56 -9.38 -8.42
N LYS A 33 -13.77 -10.40 -8.80
CA LYS A 33 -14.00 -11.79 -8.39
C LYS A 33 -13.29 -12.14 -7.09
N LEU A 34 -12.27 -11.37 -6.71
CA LEU A 34 -11.44 -11.59 -5.52
C LEU A 34 -11.80 -10.64 -4.38
N ALA A 35 -12.42 -9.50 -4.69
CA ALA A 35 -12.71 -8.43 -3.76
C ALA A 35 -14.00 -7.68 -4.11
N ARG A 36 -14.55 -7.00 -3.11
CA ARG A 36 -15.67 -6.06 -3.25
C ARG A 36 -15.23 -4.64 -2.93
N ARG A 37 -15.89 -3.65 -3.54
CA ARG A 37 -15.72 -2.25 -3.15
C ARG A 37 -16.35 -1.99 -1.78
N CYS A 38 -15.68 -1.17 -0.98
CA CYS A 38 -16.19 -0.65 0.28
C CYS A 38 -16.66 0.80 0.05
N THR A 39 -17.97 1.03 0.13
CA THR A 39 -18.58 2.35 -0.13
C THR A 39 -19.42 2.86 1.04
N GLN A 40 -19.29 2.22 2.20
CA GLN A 40 -19.98 2.65 3.42
C GLN A 40 -19.50 4.04 3.79
N ARG A 41 -20.44 4.96 4.01
CA ARG A 41 -20.14 6.36 4.36
C ARG A 41 -20.32 6.59 5.85
N ASN A 42 -19.53 7.50 6.40
CA ASN A 42 -19.55 7.90 7.82
C ASN A 42 -20.76 8.79 8.18
N ARG A 43 -21.98 8.46 7.73
CA ARG A 43 -23.15 9.37 7.74
C ARG A 43 -23.50 10.00 9.09
N ASN A 44 -23.10 9.37 10.20
CA ASN A 44 -23.36 9.87 11.56
C ASN A 44 -22.22 10.72 12.11
N GLY A 45 -21.10 10.85 11.39
CA GLY A 45 -19.91 11.57 11.84
C GLY A 45 -19.16 10.91 13.00
N GLU A 46 -19.49 9.67 13.37
CA GLU A 46 -18.95 8.98 14.55
C GLU A 46 -17.45 8.71 14.44
N ILE A 47 -16.95 8.42 13.24
CA ILE A 47 -15.53 8.14 13.01
C ILE A 47 -14.82 9.43 12.61
N THR A 48 -13.91 9.89 13.45
CA THR A 48 -13.19 11.17 13.26
C THR A 48 -11.72 11.00 12.85
N ARG A 49 -11.17 9.79 12.96
CA ARG A 49 -9.81 9.47 12.50
C ARG A 49 -9.75 9.53 10.98
N VAL A 50 -9.04 10.50 10.44
CA VAL A 50 -8.85 10.63 8.99
C VAL A 50 -7.56 9.93 8.59
N LEU A 51 -7.68 8.97 7.68
CA LEU A 51 -6.55 8.27 7.09
C LEU A 51 -6.26 8.81 5.69
N THR A 52 -5.03 8.64 5.24
CA THR A 52 -4.62 8.92 3.85
C THR A 52 -3.78 7.77 3.31
N ASN A 53 -3.71 7.62 1.99
CA ASN A 53 -2.81 6.67 1.35
C ASN A 53 -1.68 7.42 0.62
N SER A 54 -0.49 7.40 1.22
CA SER A 54 0.75 7.98 0.71
C SER A 54 1.45 7.03 -0.25
N ALA A 55 2.10 7.58 -1.29
CA ALA A 55 2.94 6.80 -2.19
C ALA A 55 4.18 6.21 -1.50
N GLU A 56 4.63 6.81 -0.40
CA GLU A 56 5.86 6.42 0.29
C GLU A 56 5.59 5.51 1.50
N TYR A 57 4.58 5.84 2.29
CA TYR A 57 4.29 5.16 3.57
C TYR A 57 3.03 4.29 3.54
N GLY A 58 2.31 4.25 2.42
CA GLY A 58 1.02 3.58 2.32
C GLY A 58 -0.04 4.26 3.17
N VAL A 59 -0.90 3.46 3.83
CA VAL A 59 -1.98 3.99 4.67
C VAL A 59 -1.41 4.50 6.00
N VAL A 60 -1.64 5.78 6.29
CA VAL A 60 -1.17 6.47 7.51
C VAL A 60 -2.26 7.39 8.06
N ASP A 61 -2.13 7.78 9.33
CA ASP A 61 -2.96 8.85 9.87
C ASP A 61 -2.62 10.17 9.16
N GLN A 62 -3.64 10.92 8.75
CA GLN A 62 -3.44 12.15 8.02
C GLN A 62 -2.70 13.20 8.86
N ARG A 63 -2.89 13.20 10.18
CA ARG A 63 -2.25 14.15 11.10
C ARG A 63 -0.77 13.86 11.30
N ASP A 64 -0.40 12.59 11.29
CA ASP A 64 1.01 12.19 11.42
C ASP A 64 1.80 12.48 10.11
N TYR A 65 1.09 12.53 8.98
CA TYR A 65 1.71 12.72 7.66
C TYR A 65 1.76 14.18 7.20
N PHE A 66 0.81 15.01 7.61
CA PHE A 66 0.78 16.43 7.29
C PHE A 66 0.86 17.24 8.57
N ASP A 67 1.82 18.17 8.67
CA ASP A 67 1.96 19.14 9.79
C ASP A 67 0.73 20.07 9.99
N LYS A 68 -0.37 19.85 9.25
CA LYS A 68 -1.65 20.57 9.33
C LYS A 68 -2.79 19.60 9.08
N ASP A 69 -3.91 19.76 9.79
CA ASP A 69 -5.18 19.08 9.47
C ASP A 69 -5.61 19.47 8.03
N ILE A 70 -5.32 18.60 7.05
CA ILE A 70 -5.70 18.81 5.64
C ILE A 70 -7.17 18.46 5.41
N ALA A 71 -7.72 17.53 6.20
CA ALA A 71 -9.15 17.51 6.42
C ALA A 71 -9.49 18.77 7.19
N THR A 72 -9.89 19.81 6.44
CA THR A 72 -10.66 20.94 6.93
C THR A 72 -11.55 20.49 8.08
N GLN A 73 -11.56 21.26 9.17
CA GLN A 73 -12.47 21.17 10.32
C GLN A 73 -13.95 21.07 9.91
N GLY A 74 -14.33 19.96 9.28
CA GLY A 74 -15.43 19.91 8.31
C GLY A 74 -16.03 18.52 8.22
N ASN A 75 -17.25 18.51 7.68
CA ASN A 75 -18.16 17.38 7.70
C ASN A 75 -17.54 16.12 7.02
N LEU A 76 -17.22 15.11 7.84
CA LEU A 76 -16.69 13.80 7.43
C LEU A 76 -17.79 12.81 7.01
N GLU A 77 -19.07 13.18 7.02
CA GLU A 77 -20.19 12.26 6.82
C GLU A 77 -20.15 11.54 5.46
N ASN A 78 -19.58 12.21 4.47
CA ASN A 78 -19.46 11.68 3.11
C ASN A 78 -18.18 10.88 2.88
N TYR A 79 -17.26 10.81 3.83
CA TYR A 79 -16.05 10.01 3.70
C TYR A 79 -16.39 8.52 3.80
N TYR A 80 -15.62 7.70 3.09
CA TYR A 80 -15.76 6.26 3.21
C TYR A 80 -15.16 5.78 4.53
N ILE A 81 -15.86 4.88 5.20
CA ILE A 81 -15.32 4.13 6.33
C ILE A 81 -14.34 3.10 5.77
N VAL A 82 -13.15 3.06 6.34
CA VAL A 82 -12.07 2.14 5.98
C VAL A 82 -11.69 1.39 7.24
N GLU A 83 -11.82 0.08 7.24
CA GLU A 83 -11.45 -0.76 8.37
C GLU A 83 -10.05 -1.34 8.19
N LYS A 84 -9.48 -1.88 9.27
CA LYS A 84 -8.20 -2.59 9.19
C LYS A 84 -8.34 -3.79 8.25
N GLY A 85 -7.39 -3.96 7.34
CA GLY A 85 -7.40 -4.99 6.30
C GLY A 85 -7.95 -4.54 4.95
N ASP A 86 -8.66 -3.41 4.87
CA ASP A 86 -9.07 -2.83 3.59
C ASP A 86 -7.88 -2.38 2.75
N TYR A 87 -8.03 -2.43 1.44
CA TYR A 87 -7.09 -1.85 0.49
C TYR A 87 -7.62 -0.54 -0.05
N VAL A 88 -6.71 0.41 -0.25
CA VAL A 88 -7.03 1.76 -0.69
C VAL A 88 -6.20 2.10 -1.91
N TYR A 89 -6.87 2.53 -2.97
CA TYR A 89 -6.26 3.12 -4.15
C TYR A 89 -6.41 4.65 -4.12
N ASN A 90 -5.28 5.35 -4.17
CA ASN A 90 -5.24 6.80 -4.36
C ASN A 90 -4.87 7.08 -5.82
N PRO A 91 -5.72 7.74 -6.63
CA PRO A 91 -5.45 7.94 -8.05
C PRO A 91 -4.37 9.01 -8.33
N ARG A 92 -3.82 9.67 -7.31
CA ARG A 92 -2.82 10.72 -7.47
C ARG A 92 -1.50 10.18 -7.99
N ILE A 93 -1.02 10.76 -9.08
CA ILE A 93 0.24 10.43 -9.73
C ILE A 93 1.39 11.16 -9.04
N SER A 94 2.50 10.47 -8.83
CA SER A 94 3.77 11.04 -8.36
C SER A 94 4.95 10.35 -9.04
N ALA A 95 6.17 10.88 -8.85
CA ALA A 95 7.39 10.23 -9.33
C ALA A 95 7.57 8.81 -8.79
N THR A 96 7.12 8.56 -7.55
CA THR A 96 7.22 7.25 -6.88
C THR A 96 5.98 6.35 -7.11
N ALA A 97 4.86 6.91 -7.55
CA ALA A 97 3.62 6.20 -7.85
C ALA A 97 3.01 6.70 -9.18
N PRO A 98 3.54 6.25 -10.34
CA PRO A 98 3.16 6.78 -11.65
C PRO A 98 1.72 6.43 -12.07
N VAL A 99 1.09 5.44 -11.43
CA VAL A 99 -0.32 5.06 -11.63
C VAL A 99 -1.15 5.19 -10.35
N GLY A 100 -0.63 5.95 -9.36
CA GLY A 100 -1.18 6.05 -8.02
C GLY A 100 -0.82 4.85 -7.12
N PRO A 101 -0.77 4.98 -5.79
CA PRO A 101 -0.47 3.86 -4.91
C PRO A 101 -1.72 3.04 -4.55
N ILE A 102 -1.53 1.73 -4.37
CA ILE A 102 -2.48 0.83 -3.70
C ILE A 102 -1.82 0.32 -2.42
N SER A 103 -2.49 0.42 -1.28
CA SER A 103 -1.93 -0.05 0.00
C SER A 103 -3.00 -0.63 0.92
N LYS A 104 -2.61 -1.64 1.70
CA LYS A 104 -3.44 -2.24 2.74
C LYS A 104 -3.45 -1.34 3.97
N ASN A 105 -4.62 -1.13 4.56
CA ASN A 105 -4.79 -0.42 5.81
C ASN A 105 -4.43 -1.34 6.99
N ASN A 106 -3.22 -1.17 7.50
CA ASN A 106 -2.76 -1.87 8.71
C ASN A 106 -2.85 -1.01 9.97
N VAL A 107 -3.36 0.23 9.86
CA VAL A 107 -3.38 1.22 10.95
C VAL A 107 -4.55 0.96 11.90
N ALA A 108 -5.77 1.29 11.48
CA ALA A 108 -6.98 1.19 12.30
C ALA A 108 -8.22 1.43 11.44
N THR A 109 -9.40 1.30 12.04
CA THR A 109 -10.61 1.87 11.45
C THR A 109 -10.53 3.41 11.43
N GLY A 110 -10.88 3.99 10.30
CA GLY A 110 -10.88 5.43 10.08
C GLY A 110 -11.76 5.81 8.90
N VAL A 111 -11.63 7.05 8.44
CA VAL A 111 -12.33 7.55 7.26
C VAL A 111 -11.37 8.07 6.21
N MET A 112 -11.73 7.92 4.94
CA MET A 112 -10.94 8.41 3.81
C MET A 112 -11.79 9.16 2.80
N SER A 113 -11.16 10.10 2.10
CA SER A 113 -11.82 10.90 1.07
C SER A 113 -12.51 10.01 0.03
N PRO A 114 -13.73 10.35 -0.42
CA PRO A 114 -14.41 9.61 -1.48
C PRO A 114 -13.72 9.70 -2.86
N LEU A 115 -12.62 10.48 -2.95
CA LEU A 115 -11.71 10.50 -4.09
C LEU A 115 -10.85 9.24 -4.21
N TYR A 116 -10.78 8.42 -3.15
CA TYR A 116 -10.06 7.14 -3.14
C TYR A 116 -11.03 5.99 -3.40
N SER A 117 -10.50 4.91 -3.97
CA SER A 117 -11.23 3.66 -4.09
C SER A 117 -10.83 2.73 -2.96
N VAL A 118 -11.81 2.28 -2.18
CA VAL A 118 -11.61 1.33 -1.07
C VAL A 118 -12.20 -0.01 -1.47
N PHE A 119 -11.48 -1.11 -1.22
CA PHE A 119 -11.93 -2.46 -1.52
C PHE A 119 -11.41 -3.47 -0.50
N ARG A 120 -12.13 -4.58 -0.35
CA ARG A 120 -11.80 -5.68 0.56
C ARG A 120 -11.80 -7.00 -0.20
N PHE A 121 -10.71 -7.75 -0.08
CA PHE A 121 -10.63 -9.13 -0.56
C PHE A 121 -11.58 -10.04 0.22
N PHE A 122 -12.13 -11.06 -0.45
CA PHE A 122 -13.01 -12.03 0.20
C PHE A 122 -12.27 -13.01 1.10
N ASP A 123 -11.00 -13.32 0.79
CA ASP A 123 -10.09 -14.08 1.67
C ASP A 123 -9.27 -13.10 2.52
N ASP A 124 -9.21 -13.34 3.83
CA ASP A 124 -8.44 -12.55 4.78
C ASP A 124 -6.92 -12.80 4.65
N ARG A 125 -6.50 -13.93 4.06
CA ARG A 125 -5.10 -14.24 3.72
C ARG A 125 -4.70 -13.57 2.41
N ASN A 126 -4.66 -12.24 2.45
CA ASN A 126 -4.45 -11.40 1.26
C ASN A 126 -3.13 -10.61 1.28
N ASP A 127 -2.23 -10.82 2.26
CA ASP A 127 -0.96 -10.08 2.37
C ASP A 127 -0.05 -10.26 1.14
N PHE A 128 -0.21 -11.34 0.39
CA PHE A 128 0.37 -11.50 -0.94
C PHE A 128 0.09 -10.29 -1.84
N TYR A 129 -1.15 -9.79 -1.85
CA TYR A 129 -1.53 -8.63 -2.66
C TYR A 129 -0.97 -7.32 -2.12
N ALA A 130 -0.72 -7.22 -0.80
CA ALA A 130 -0.03 -6.05 -0.24
C ALA A 130 1.39 -5.91 -0.81
N HIS A 131 2.07 -7.04 -1.05
CA HIS A 131 3.36 -7.07 -1.71
C HIS A 131 3.28 -6.93 -3.23
N TYR A 132 2.30 -7.58 -3.87
CA TYR A 132 2.10 -7.47 -5.33
C TYR A 132 1.90 -6.01 -5.77
N PHE A 133 1.11 -5.23 -5.04
CA PHE A 133 0.85 -3.82 -5.37
C PHE A 133 2.07 -2.89 -5.19
N LYS A 134 3.14 -3.34 -4.50
CA LYS A 134 4.44 -2.65 -4.47
C LYS A 134 5.27 -2.89 -5.75
N THR A 135 4.81 -3.78 -6.63
CA THR A 135 5.46 -4.06 -7.92
C THR A 135 4.82 -3.26 -9.05
N THR A 136 5.42 -3.30 -10.23
CA THR A 136 4.89 -2.67 -11.44
C THR A 136 3.97 -3.59 -12.26
N GLY A 137 3.69 -4.81 -11.79
CA GLY A 137 2.99 -5.84 -12.57
C GLY A 137 1.58 -5.45 -13.02
N TRP A 138 0.94 -4.53 -12.29
CA TRP A 138 -0.41 -4.04 -12.55
C TRP A 138 -0.45 -2.70 -13.31
N HIS A 139 0.70 -2.01 -13.45
CA HIS A 139 0.75 -0.65 -13.99
C HIS A 139 0.29 -0.58 -15.45
N GLN A 140 0.66 -1.58 -16.27
CA GLN A 140 0.29 -1.58 -17.68
C GLN A 140 -1.24 -1.59 -17.85
N TYR A 141 -1.94 -2.39 -17.05
CA TYR A 141 -3.40 -2.43 -17.08
C TYR A 141 -3.98 -1.05 -16.74
N MET A 142 -3.48 -0.42 -15.68
CA MET A 142 -3.95 0.91 -15.27
C MET A 142 -3.75 1.96 -16.37
N CYS A 143 -2.61 1.95 -17.06
CA CYS A 143 -2.35 2.86 -18.17
C CYS A 143 -3.28 2.61 -19.37
N GLN A 144 -3.64 1.35 -19.64
CA GLN A 144 -4.53 0.97 -20.74
C GLN A 144 -6.00 1.26 -20.42
N ALA A 145 -6.41 1.03 -19.17
CA ALA A 145 -7.77 1.21 -18.71
C ALA A 145 -8.09 2.67 -18.33
N SER A 146 -7.08 3.48 -18.03
CA SER A 146 -7.27 4.90 -17.78
C SER A 146 -7.61 5.63 -19.07
N SER A 147 -8.65 6.44 -19.00
CA SER A 147 -8.92 7.44 -20.03
C SER A 147 -7.89 8.59 -19.96
N THR A 148 -7.70 9.31 -21.06
CA THR A 148 -7.01 10.60 -21.07
C THR A 148 -7.91 11.64 -20.41
N GLY A 149 -7.73 11.88 -19.11
CA GLY A 149 -8.45 12.91 -18.36
C GLY A 149 -7.82 14.30 -18.48
N ALA A 150 -8.59 15.35 -18.17
CA ALA A 150 -8.15 16.75 -18.18
C ALA A 150 -7.14 17.11 -17.07
N ARG A 151 -6.97 16.24 -16.06
CA ARG A 151 -6.06 16.44 -14.93
C ARG A 151 -4.86 15.53 -15.05
N HIS A 152 -3.69 16.13 -15.28
CA HIS A 152 -2.43 15.38 -15.43
C HIS A 152 -1.88 14.82 -14.12
N ASP A 153 -2.42 15.22 -12.96
CA ASP A 153 -1.96 14.79 -11.63
C ASP A 153 -2.68 13.55 -11.08
N ARG A 154 -3.65 12.99 -11.83
CA ARG A 154 -4.44 11.84 -11.39
C ARG A 154 -4.77 10.88 -12.52
N MET A 155 -4.80 9.59 -12.21
CA MET A 155 -5.33 8.57 -13.12
C MET A 155 -6.85 8.75 -13.30
N ALA A 156 -7.30 8.76 -14.55
CA ALA A 156 -8.71 8.88 -14.89
C ALA A 156 -9.29 7.50 -15.24
N ILE A 157 -9.45 6.67 -14.21
CA ILE A 157 -9.98 5.30 -14.30
C ILE A 157 -11.35 5.21 -13.62
N THR A 158 -12.31 4.53 -14.26
CA THR A 158 -13.63 4.32 -13.64
C THR A 158 -13.54 3.26 -12.55
N ASN A 159 -14.51 3.24 -11.64
CA ASN A 159 -14.57 2.18 -10.62
C ASN A 159 -14.75 0.78 -11.22
N ASN A 160 -15.47 0.68 -12.35
CA ASN A 160 -15.69 -0.61 -13.00
C ASN A 160 -14.40 -1.12 -13.65
N ASP A 161 -13.67 -0.23 -14.34
CA ASP A 161 -12.37 -0.57 -14.93
C ASP A 161 -11.35 -0.90 -13.85
N PHE A 162 -11.27 -0.11 -12.78
CA PHE A 162 -10.39 -0.42 -11.65
C PHE A 162 -10.68 -1.80 -11.05
N MET A 163 -11.96 -2.14 -10.87
CA MET A 163 -12.35 -3.45 -10.33
C MET A 163 -12.25 -4.59 -11.36
N ALA A 164 -12.02 -4.30 -12.64
CA ALA A 164 -11.75 -5.31 -13.67
C ALA A 164 -10.25 -5.63 -13.81
N MET A 165 -9.38 -4.97 -13.03
CA MET A 165 -7.94 -5.20 -13.03
C MET A 165 -7.60 -6.68 -12.81
N PRO A 166 -6.85 -7.32 -13.73
CA PRO A 166 -6.45 -8.71 -13.58
C PRO A 166 -5.34 -8.81 -12.52
N LEU A 167 -5.54 -9.70 -11.55
CA LEU A 167 -4.57 -9.99 -10.50
C LEU A 167 -4.05 -11.42 -10.64
N PRO A 168 -2.75 -11.65 -10.37
CA PRO A 168 -2.21 -13.00 -10.33
C PRO A 168 -2.85 -13.80 -9.19
N VAL A 169 -3.18 -15.05 -9.48
CA VAL A 169 -3.68 -16.03 -8.52
C VAL A 169 -2.83 -17.28 -8.66
N SER A 170 -2.32 -17.74 -7.51
CA SER A 170 -1.65 -19.02 -7.38
C SER A 170 -2.26 -19.80 -6.22
N THR A 171 -1.66 -20.92 -5.84
CA THR A 171 -2.15 -21.70 -4.68
C THR A 171 -2.10 -20.86 -3.41
N SER A 172 -3.04 -21.10 -2.50
CA SER A 172 -3.10 -20.37 -1.23
C SER A 172 -1.82 -20.55 -0.41
N GLU A 173 -1.23 -21.75 -0.46
CA GLU A 173 0.02 -22.10 0.19
C GLU A 173 1.21 -21.32 -0.38
N GLU A 174 1.28 -21.17 -1.71
CA GLU A 174 2.32 -20.38 -2.36
C GLU A 174 2.18 -18.90 -2.05
N GLN A 175 0.96 -18.35 -2.13
CA GLN A 175 0.67 -16.96 -1.78
C GLN A 175 1.08 -16.65 -0.34
N GLN A 176 0.71 -17.52 0.61
CA GLN A 176 1.11 -17.37 2.01
C GLN A 176 2.63 -17.46 2.18
N LYS A 177 3.30 -18.41 1.51
CA LYS A 177 4.75 -18.55 1.61
C LYS A 177 5.51 -17.33 1.10
N ILE A 178 5.05 -16.75 0.00
CA ILE A 178 5.59 -15.50 -0.56
C ILE A 178 5.35 -14.35 0.42
N ALA A 179 4.13 -14.22 0.94
CA ALA A 179 3.76 -13.18 1.88
C ALA A 179 4.60 -13.25 3.17
N ASP A 180 4.75 -14.43 3.76
CA ASP A 180 5.55 -14.65 4.98
C ASP A 180 7.02 -14.29 4.76
N CYS A 181 7.60 -14.74 3.64
CA CYS A 181 8.99 -14.47 3.31
C CYS A 181 9.25 -12.96 3.16
N LEU A 182 8.41 -12.27 2.39
CA LEU A 182 8.57 -10.84 2.15
C LEU A 182 8.31 -10.01 3.40
N THR A 183 7.31 -10.38 4.19
CA THR A 183 7.02 -9.71 5.48
C THR A 183 8.19 -9.88 6.44
N SER A 184 8.78 -11.07 6.53
CA SER A 184 9.98 -11.29 7.35
C SER A 184 11.17 -10.41 6.91
N LEU A 185 11.33 -10.17 5.61
CA LEU A 185 12.36 -9.26 5.11
C LEU A 185 12.06 -7.80 5.45
N ASP A 186 10.83 -7.35 5.28
CA ASP A 186 10.38 -5.99 5.64
C ASP A 186 10.56 -5.73 7.15
N ASP A 187 10.23 -6.71 8.00
CA ASP A 187 10.42 -6.64 9.46
C ASP A 187 11.90 -6.50 9.82
N ARG A 188 12.77 -7.28 9.17
CA ARG A 188 14.22 -7.19 9.37
C ARG A 188 14.77 -5.83 8.92
N ILE A 189 14.33 -5.30 7.78
CA ILE A 189 14.73 -3.97 7.31
C ILE A 189 14.29 -2.90 8.30
N THR A 190 13.07 -2.99 8.82
CA THR A 190 12.52 -2.05 9.80
C THR A 190 13.34 -2.06 11.09
N SER A 191 13.61 -3.26 11.63
CA SER A 191 14.42 -3.42 12.85
C SER A 191 15.84 -2.87 12.69
N GLN A 192 16.49 -3.11 11.54
CA GLN A 192 17.82 -2.58 11.29
C GLN A 192 17.82 -1.05 11.14
N THR A 193 16.82 -0.48 10.47
CA THR A 193 16.66 0.97 10.35
C THR A 193 16.53 1.63 11.74
N GLN A 194 15.69 1.07 12.61
CA GLN A 194 15.54 1.55 13.99
C GLN A 194 16.85 1.47 14.79
N LYS A 195 17.59 0.38 14.63
CA LYS A 195 18.91 0.21 15.27
C LYS A 195 19.91 1.26 14.79
N ILE A 196 19.94 1.56 13.49
CA ILE A 196 20.80 2.60 12.91
C ILE A 196 20.47 3.97 13.51
N GLU A 197 19.19 4.34 13.60
CA GLU A 197 18.79 5.62 14.18
C GLU A 197 19.11 5.73 15.68
N SER A 198 18.95 4.63 16.43
CA SER A 198 19.36 4.55 17.83
C SER A 198 20.87 4.75 17.99
N LEU A 199 21.69 4.09 17.16
CA LEU A 199 23.14 4.21 17.19
C LEU A 199 23.62 5.61 16.78
N LYS A 200 22.97 6.26 15.81
CA LYS A 200 23.25 7.65 15.44
C LYS A 200 22.99 8.59 16.62
N THR A 201 21.86 8.41 17.29
CA THR A 201 21.49 9.19 18.49
C THR A 201 22.48 8.98 19.62
N HIS A 202 22.85 7.73 19.89
CA HIS A 202 23.84 7.39 20.92
C HIS A 202 25.22 7.98 20.61
N LYS A 203 25.69 7.85 19.38
CA LYS A 203 26.94 8.48 18.92
C LYS A 203 26.91 9.99 19.14
N LYS A 204 25.81 10.66 18.79
CA LYS A 204 25.65 12.11 19.01
C LYS A 204 25.78 12.47 20.50
N GLY A 205 25.12 11.71 21.39
CA GLY A 205 25.21 11.92 22.83
C GLY A 205 26.64 11.70 23.37
N LEU A 206 27.31 10.63 22.95
CA LEU A 206 28.71 10.39 23.33
C LEU A 206 29.64 11.51 22.87
N MET A 207 29.48 12.00 21.63
CA MET A 207 30.29 13.12 21.12
C MET A 207 30.09 14.39 21.95
N GLN A 208 28.88 14.64 22.46
CA GLN A 208 28.60 15.78 23.34
C GLN A 208 29.24 15.63 24.72
N GLN A 209 29.44 14.40 25.20
CA GLN A 209 30.07 14.13 26.51
C GLN A 209 31.59 14.05 26.43
N LEU A 210 32.15 13.60 25.31
CA LEU A 210 33.58 13.35 25.16
C LEU A 210 34.39 14.59 24.75
N PHE A 211 33.75 15.60 24.15
CA PHE A 211 34.44 16.80 23.67
C PHE A 211 33.92 18.05 24.38
N PRO A 212 34.80 18.99 24.79
CA PRO A 212 34.38 20.22 25.45
C PRO A 212 33.46 21.06 24.54
N THR A 213 32.44 21.66 25.11
CA THR A 213 31.69 22.73 24.43
C THR A 213 32.54 24.00 24.40
N MET A 214 32.72 24.59 23.21
CA MET A 214 33.40 25.88 23.02
C MET A 214 32.68 26.96 23.85
N GLY A 215 33.26 27.29 25.02
CA GLY A 215 32.67 28.19 26.02
C GLY A 215 33.08 27.91 27.47
N GLU A 216 33.69 26.75 27.75
CA GLU A 216 34.16 26.38 29.11
C GLU A 216 35.70 26.47 29.30
N VAL A 217 36.41 27.31 28.54
CA VAL A 217 37.87 27.54 28.72
C VAL A 217 38.17 29.00 28.96
#